data_AF-R9R696-F1
#
_entry.id   AF-R9R696-F1
#
_cell.length_a   1.000
_cell.length_b   1.000
_cell.length_c   1.000
_cell.angle_alpha   90.00
_cell.angle_beta   90.00
_cell.angle_gamma   90.00
#
_symmetry.space_group_name_H-M   'P 1'
#
loop_
_entity.id
_entity.type
_entity.pdbx_description
1 polymer ?
#
loop_
_entity_poly.entity_id
_entity_poly.type
_entity_poly.pdbx_seq_one_letter_code
_entity_poly.pdbx_strand_id
1 'polypeptide(L)'
;FTSKPSFLGQLDMEHTIVEAQSYDICFDYIEELIHKQEPLITVLRLLILFSVTNSGLPKKHFDYFRRELLHSYGFEHIATLNNLEKAGLFKKQESKSNWLTIKRALQLVVEDTDTANPSDIAYVFSGYAPLSIRLVQHAIRSGWRPVEEILKLLPGPHLETKRGGFSNSPSFDTLSGVSTSIAKVPDGRRALVLVVFIGGVTFAEISALRFLSAQESMAYDLIIATTKIVNGRTLVETFMEKLG
;
A
#
# COMPACT_ATOMS: atom_id res chain seq x y z
N PHE A 1 11.12 13.24 18.95
CA PHE A 1 11.46 12.16 17.99
C PHE A 1 11.07 12.58 16.57
N THR A 2 9.82 13.00 16.35
CA THR A 2 9.31 13.52 15.07
C THR A 2 9.86 14.89 14.65
N SER A 3 10.48 15.63 15.57
CA SER A 3 11.15 16.91 15.30
C SER A 3 12.62 16.79 14.92
N LYS A 4 13.18 15.58 14.85
CA LYS A 4 14.60 15.39 14.52
C LYS A 4 14.83 15.68 13.03
N PRO A 5 15.91 16.39 12.64
CA PRO A 5 16.22 16.63 11.23
C PRO A 5 16.32 15.35 10.39
N SER A 6 16.88 14.28 10.94
CA SER A 6 16.95 12.98 10.26
C SER A 6 15.59 12.34 10.00
N PHE A 7 14.64 12.52 10.93
CA PHE A 7 13.26 12.05 10.74
C PHE A 7 12.55 12.86 9.66
N LEU A 8 12.70 14.19 9.67
CA LEU A 8 12.09 15.07 8.68
C LEU A 8 12.66 14.82 7.29
N GLY A 9 13.98 14.65 7.16
CA GLY A 9 14.62 14.31 5.89
C GLY A 9 14.18 12.95 5.34
N GLN A 10 14.04 11.94 6.20
CA GLN A 10 13.50 10.65 5.78
C GLN A 10 12.04 10.77 5.32
N LEU A 11 11.20 11.49 6.07
CA LEU A 11 9.79 11.68 5.73
C LEU A 11 9.64 12.40 4.38
N ASP A 12 10.39 13.50 4.19
CA ASP A 12 10.40 14.27 2.94
C ASP A 12 10.79 13.38 1.73
N MET A 13 11.77 12.50 1.91
CA MET A 13 12.15 11.54 0.88
C MET A 13 11.09 10.46 0.64
N GLU A 14 10.45 9.92 1.68
CA GLU A 14 9.33 8.98 1.53
C GLU A 14 8.20 9.61 0.70
N HIS A 15 7.86 10.88 0.95
CA HIS A 15 6.89 11.64 0.16
C HIS A 15 7.37 11.87 -1.29
N THR A 16 8.60 12.32 -1.48
CA THR A 16 9.20 12.54 -2.82
C THR A 16 9.11 11.27 -3.69
N ILE A 17 9.43 10.11 -3.12
CA ILE A 17 9.36 8.82 -3.80
C ILE A 17 7.91 8.45 -4.16
N VAL A 18 6.97 8.58 -3.21
CA VAL A 18 5.55 8.27 -3.41
C VAL A 18 4.93 9.19 -4.45
N GLU A 19 5.33 10.46 -4.45
CA GLU A 19 4.91 11.45 -5.43
C GLU A 19 5.53 11.22 -6.81
N ALA A 20 6.49 10.29 -6.92
CA ALA A 20 7.25 9.99 -8.13
C ALA A 20 7.97 11.24 -8.66
N GLN A 21 8.51 12.04 -7.76
CA GLN A 21 9.30 13.22 -8.07
C GLN A 21 10.79 12.86 -8.10
N SER A 22 11.49 13.39 -9.10
CA SER A 22 12.97 13.36 -9.24
C SER A 22 13.64 12.02 -8.87
N TYR A 23 13.79 11.14 -9.86
CA TYR A 23 14.48 9.86 -9.71
C TYR A 23 15.90 10.03 -9.15
N ASP A 24 16.65 11.03 -9.64
CA ASP A 24 18.05 11.23 -9.29
C ASP A 24 18.20 11.68 -7.82
N ILE A 25 17.34 12.58 -7.33
CA ILE A 25 17.33 12.99 -5.91
C ILE A 25 17.06 11.80 -4.99
N CYS A 26 16.10 10.94 -5.35
CA CYS A 26 15.80 9.73 -4.59
C CYS A 26 16.97 8.75 -4.57
N PHE A 27 17.64 8.60 -5.72
CA PHE A 27 18.80 7.74 -5.88
C PHE A 27 19.97 8.22 -5.00
N ASP A 28 20.32 9.51 -5.12
CA ASP A 28 21.44 10.13 -4.40
C ASP A 28 21.22 10.09 -2.88
N TYR A 29 19.98 10.29 -2.42
CA TYR A 29 19.67 10.21 -1.00
C TYR A 29 19.86 8.81 -0.43
N ILE A 30 19.36 7.77 -1.11
CA ILE A 30 19.54 6.37 -0.67
C ILE A 30 21.03 5.99 -0.67
N GLU A 31 21.78 6.44 -1.68
CA GLU A 31 23.23 6.30 -1.73
C GLU A 31 23.90 6.94 -0.51
N GLU A 32 23.55 8.18 -0.17
CA GLU A 32 24.07 8.88 1.00
C GLU A 32 23.78 8.10 2.29
N LEU A 33 22.60 7.51 2.45
CA LEU A 33 22.29 6.67 3.61
C LEU A 33 23.18 5.42 3.69
N ILE A 34 23.52 4.83 2.54
CA ILE A 34 24.44 3.68 2.47
C ILE A 34 25.86 4.11 2.88
N HIS A 35 26.34 5.24 2.39
CA HIS A 35 27.68 5.75 2.73
C HIS A 35 27.80 6.16 4.20
N LYS A 36 26.71 6.68 4.79
CA LYS A 36 26.64 6.98 6.23
C LYS A 36 26.48 5.76 7.11
N GLN A 37 26.28 4.57 6.53
CA GLN A 37 26.00 3.33 7.26
C GLN A 37 24.81 3.47 8.23
N GLU A 38 23.74 4.15 7.78
CA GLU A 38 22.49 4.18 8.51
C GLU A 38 21.95 2.76 8.74
N PRO A 39 21.07 2.51 9.74
CA PRO A 39 20.58 1.16 10.00
C PRO A 39 20.02 0.49 8.72
N LEU A 40 20.52 -0.70 8.38
CA LEU A 40 20.22 -1.39 7.11
C LEU A 40 18.72 -1.48 6.83
N ILE A 41 17.89 -1.75 7.84
CA ILE A 41 16.43 -1.78 7.72
C ILE A 41 15.87 -0.46 7.17
N THR A 42 16.37 0.68 7.63
CA THR A 42 15.95 2.01 7.17
C THR A 42 16.27 2.19 5.70
N VAL A 43 17.51 1.83 5.30
CA VAL A 43 17.95 1.90 3.90
C VAL A 43 17.11 0.99 3.01
N LEU A 44 16.93 -0.28 3.41
CA LEU A 44 16.15 -1.25 2.65
C LEU A 44 14.69 -0.82 2.50
N ARG A 45 14.07 -0.22 3.52
CA ARG A 45 12.70 0.27 3.43
C ARG A 45 12.55 1.35 2.35
N LEU A 46 13.46 2.33 2.31
CA LEU A 46 13.46 3.37 1.28
C LEU A 46 13.77 2.80 -0.11
N LEU A 47 14.75 1.90 -0.21
CA LEU A 47 15.09 1.25 -1.47
C LEU A 47 13.94 0.41 -2.03
N ILE A 48 13.21 -0.31 -1.17
CA ILE A 48 12.02 -1.07 -1.56
C ILE A 48 10.92 -0.12 -2.03
N LEU A 49 10.65 0.96 -1.28
CA LEU A 49 9.67 1.97 -1.69
C LEU A 49 10.02 2.54 -3.06
N PHE A 50 11.29 2.90 -3.28
CA PHE A 50 11.81 3.43 -4.54
C PHE A 50 11.69 2.43 -5.69
N SER A 51 12.01 1.16 -5.45
CA SER A 51 11.87 0.10 -6.45
C SER A 51 10.41 -0.16 -6.80
N VAL A 52 9.52 -0.24 -5.81
CA VAL A 52 8.09 -0.53 -6.03
C VAL A 52 7.41 0.59 -6.81
N THR A 53 7.64 1.86 -6.47
CA THR A 53 7.03 2.99 -7.20
C THR A 53 7.56 3.13 -8.62
N ASN A 54 8.76 2.61 -8.92
CA ASN A 54 9.37 2.60 -10.25
C ASN A 54 9.20 1.27 -11.03
N SER A 55 8.50 0.29 -10.47
CA SER A 55 8.38 -1.07 -11.05
C SER A 55 9.73 -1.75 -11.30
N GLY A 56 10.66 -1.56 -10.37
CA GLY A 56 12.06 -1.97 -10.46
C GLY A 56 12.99 -0.80 -10.78
N LEU A 57 14.30 -1.04 -10.68
CA LEU A 57 15.32 -0.05 -11.05
C LEU A 57 16.03 -0.43 -12.36
N PRO A 58 16.50 0.53 -13.16
CA PRO A 58 17.35 0.26 -14.31
C PRO A 58 18.53 -0.64 -13.92
N LYS A 59 18.90 -1.59 -14.78
CA LYS A 59 19.93 -2.61 -14.49
C LYS A 59 21.20 -2.01 -13.88
N LYS A 60 21.70 -0.89 -14.42
CA LYS A 60 22.87 -0.18 -13.90
C LYS A 60 22.70 0.23 -12.44
N HIS A 61 21.57 0.84 -12.09
CA HIS A 61 21.26 1.32 -10.73
C HIS A 61 20.96 0.17 -9.78
N PHE A 62 20.28 -0.88 -10.25
CA PHE A 62 20.06 -2.10 -9.48
C PHE A 62 21.37 -2.79 -9.09
N ASP A 63 22.24 -3.05 -10.08
CA ASP A 63 23.54 -3.71 -9.84
C ASP A 63 24.46 -2.81 -8.98
N TYR A 64 24.34 -1.48 -9.10
CA TYR A 64 25.03 -0.50 -8.26
C TYR A 64 24.64 -0.63 -6.79
N PHE A 65 23.36 -0.46 -6.43
CA PHE A 65 22.93 -0.51 -5.03
C PHE A 65 23.21 -1.87 -4.38
N ARG A 66 23.12 -2.97 -5.13
CA ARG A 66 23.51 -4.30 -4.62
C ARG A 66 24.95 -4.32 -4.17
N ARG A 67 25.86 -3.79 -5.00
CA ARG A 67 27.29 -3.76 -4.67
C ARG A 67 27.56 -2.88 -3.45
N GLU A 68 26.99 -1.67 -3.42
CA GLU A 68 27.19 -0.74 -2.30
C GLU A 68 26.63 -1.32 -0.99
N LEU A 69 25.46 -1.97 -1.01
CA LEU A 69 24.90 -2.62 0.17
C LEU A 69 25.79 -3.75 0.68
N LEU A 70 26.30 -4.62 -0.20
CA LEU A 70 27.17 -5.74 0.21
C LEU A 70 28.52 -5.23 0.74
N HIS A 71 29.08 -4.18 0.14
CA HIS A 71 30.34 -3.59 0.60
C HIS A 71 30.18 -2.86 1.94
N SER A 72 29.09 -2.14 2.16
CA SER A 72 28.88 -1.35 3.38
C SER A 72 28.35 -2.18 4.56
N TYR A 73 27.50 -3.18 4.31
CA TYR A 73 26.80 -3.93 5.36
C TYR A 73 27.21 -5.40 5.47
N GLY A 74 27.99 -5.92 4.52
CA GLY A 74 28.48 -7.30 4.53
C GLY A 74 27.82 -8.22 3.50
N PHE A 75 28.58 -9.25 3.10
CA PHE A 75 28.17 -10.19 2.05
C PHE A 75 27.10 -11.19 2.50
N GLU A 76 26.88 -11.34 3.81
CA GLU A 76 25.77 -12.09 4.41
C GLU A 76 24.40 -11.65 3.87
N HIS A 77 24.27 -10.37 3.50
CA HIS A 77 23.02 -9.82 2.99
C HIS A 77 22.72 -10.19 1.54
N ILE A 78 23.56 -11.00 0.87
CA ILE A 78 23.28 -11.50 -0.47
C ILE A 78 21.97 -12.31 -0.52
N ALA A 79 21.69 -13.10 0.52
CA ALA A 79 20.45 -13.85 0.64
C ALA A 79 19.26 -12.92 0.86
N THR A 80 19.43 -11.86 1.67
CA THR A 80 18.41 -10.83 1.88
C THR A 80 18.03 -10.16 0.56
N LEU A 81 19.02 -9.74 -0.24
CA LEU A 81 18.78 -9.12 -1.54
C LEU A 81 18.09 -10.07 -2.52
N ASN A 82 18.48 -11.36 -2.53
CA ASN A 82 17.83 -12.39 -3.35
C ASN A 82 16.37 -12.60 -2.95
N ASN A 83 16.08 -12.62 -1.64
CA ASN A 83 14.72 -12.77 -1.13
C ASN A 83 13.84 -11.57 -1.52
N LEU A 84 14.37 -10.35 -1.42
CA LEU A 84 13.68 -9.12 -1.85
C LEU A 84 13.45 -9.09 -3.37
N GLU A 85 14.41 -9.57 -4.17
CA GLU A 85 14.28 -9.68 -5.63
C GLU A 85 13.19 -10.69 -6.01
N LYS A 86 13.19 -11.88 -5.39
CA LYS A 86 12.15 -12.90 -5.60
C LYS A 86 10.76 -12.44 -5.17
N ALA A 87 10.68 -11.64 -4.11
CA ALA A 87 9.43 -11.04 -3.65
C ALA A 87 8.97 -9.86 -4.53
N GLY A 88 9.79 -9.41 -5.49
CA GLY A 88 9.51 -8.28 -6.36
C GLY A 88 9.61 -6.91 -5.67
N LEU A 89 10.17 -6.86 -4.46
CA LEU A 89 10.30 -5.65 -3.63
C LEU A 89 11.53 -4.82 -3.99
N PHE A 90 12.62 -5.47 -4.41
CA PHE A 90 13.80 -4.81 -4.97
C PHE A 90 14.28 -5.60 -6.18
N LYS A 91 13.94 -5.13 -7.38
CA LYS A 91 14.18 -5.88 -8.62
C LYS A 91 14.68 -4.99 -9.76
N LYS A 92 15.20 -5.64 -10.81
CA LYS A 92 15.46 -4.99 -12.10
C LYS A 92 14.15 -4.54 -12.74
N GLN A 93 14.18 -3.40 -13.39
CA GLN A 93 13.05 -2.86 -14.14
C GLN A 93 12.88 -3.63 -15.46
N GLU A 94 11.72 -4.22 -15.66
CA GLU A 94 11.35 -4.93 -16.90
C GLU A 94 10.43 -4.10 -17.79
N SER A 95 9.64 -3.21 -17.19
CA SER A 95 8.68 -2.35 -17.88
C SER A 95 8.55 -1.00 -17.17
N LYS A 96 7.94 -0.03 -17.85
CA LYS A 96 7.67 1.28 -17.25
C LYS A 96 6.62 1.15 -16.14
N SER A 97 6.80 1.95 -15.08
CA SER A 97 5.87 1.96 -13.96
C SER A 97 4.51 2.56 -14.31
N ASN A 98 3.44 1.87 -13.91
CA ASN A 98 2.07 2.39 -13.96
C ASN A 98 1.71 3.24 -12.74
N TRP A 99 2.64 3.42 -11.79
CA TRP A 99 2.40 4.08 -10.52
C TRP A 99 1.79 5.48 -10.68
N LEU A 100 2.28 6.28 -11.63
CA LEU A 100 1.78 7.63 -11.84
C LEU A 100 0.31 7.64 -12.31
N THR A 101 -0.08 6.68 -13.14
CA THR A 101 -1.46 6.49 -13.60
C THR A 101 -2.36 6.07 -12.43
N ILE A 102 -1.93 5.07 -11.66
CA ILE A 102 -2.67 4.54 -10.50
C ILE A 102 -2.83 5.63 -9.44
N LYS A 103 -1.75 6.33 -9.10
CA LYS A 103 -1.70 7.43 -8.12
C LYS A 103 -2.72 8.52 -8.44
N ARG A 104 -2.79 8.95 -9.71
CA ARG A 104 -3.75 9.97 -10.17
C ARG A 104 -5.18 9.44 -10.18
N ALA A 105 -5.41 8.27 -10.76
CA ALA A 105 -6.74 7.72 -10.91
C ALA A 105 -7.42 7.39 -9.58
N LEU A 106 -6.64 6.98 -8.58
CA LEU A 106 -7.12 6.65 -7.23
C LEU A 106 -6.89 7.77 -6.21
N GLN A 107 -6.40 8.95 -6.63
CA GLN A 107 -6.13 10.09 -5.75
C GLN A 107 -5.35 9.68 -4.49
N LEU A 108 -4.22 9.01 -4.71
CA LEU A 108 -3.40 8.47 -3.61
C LEU A 108 -2.56 9.52 -2.91
N VAL A 109 -2.36 10.69 -3.53
CA VAL A 109 -1.71 11.83 -2.91
C VAL A 109 -2.70 12.99 -2.87
N VAL A 110 -2.89 13.54 -1.68
CA VAL A 110 -3.81 14.64 -1.37
C VAL A 110 -2.99 15.76 -0.75
N GLU A 111 -2.94 16.89 -1.44
CA GLU A 111 -2.30 18.11 -0.95
C GLU A 111 -3.12 18.73 0.19
N ASP A 112 -2.48 19.50 1.08
CA ASP A 112 -3.13 20.27 2.15
C ASP A 112 -4.07 19.48 3.08
N THR A 113 -3.60 18.32 3.57
CA THR A 113 -4.39 17.49 4.49
C THR A 113 -4.41 18.07 5.91
N ASP A 114 -5.59 18.52 6.39
CA ASP A 114 -5.80 18.83 7.81
C ASP A 114 -5.78 17.53 8.63
N THR A 115 -4.78 17.40 9.50
CA THR A 115 -4.62 16.22 10.37
C THR A 115 -5.46 16.31 11.65
N ALA A 116 -5.93 17.50 12.03
CA ALA A 116 -6.78 17.70 13.21
C ALA A 116 -8.24 17.38 12.88
N ASN A 117 -8.72 17.78 11.69
CA ASN A 117 -10.07 17.49 11.20
C ASN A 117 -10.01 16.82 9.82
N PRO A 118 -9.58 15.55 9.75
CA PRO A 118 -9.34 14.89 8.48
C PRO A 118 -10.63 14.67 7.68
N SER A 119 -10.60 15.01 6.40
CA SER A 119 -11.68 14.77 5.43
C SER A 119 -11.45 13.53 4.56
N ASP A 120 -10.20 13.06 4.49
CA ASP A 120 -9.77 11.92 3.67
C ASP A 120 -8.85 10.96 4.45
N ILE A 121 -8.83 9.70 4.03
CA ILE A 121 -7.94 8.65 4.59
C ILE A 121 -6.46 8.97 4.46
N ALA A 122 -6.06 9.90 3.57
CA ALA A 122 -4.69 10.36 3.42
C ALA A 122 -4.06 10.94 4.71
N TYR A 123 -4.88 11.30 5.71
CA TYR A 123 -4.40 11.83 6.98
C TYR A 123 -3.45 10.88 7.72
N VAL A 124 -3.58 9.56 7.53
CA VAL A 124 -2.76 8.57 8.24
C VAL A 124 -1.27 8.62 7.85
N PHE A 125 -0.96 9.21 6.69
CA PHE A 125 0.39 9.46 6.21
C PHE A 125 0.55 10.90 5.70
N SER A 126 -0.17 11.85 6.33
CA SER A 126 -0.04 13.29 6.06
C SER A 126 -0.04 13.66 4.57
N GLY A 127 -0.94 13.04 3.79
CA GLY A 127 -1.09 13.32 2.36
C GLY A 127 -1.09 12.07 1.48
N TYR A 128 -0.54 10.94 1.94
CA TYR A 128 -0.67 9.68 1.21
C TYR A 128 -1.85 8.82 1.71
N ALA A 129 -2.78 8.51 0.82
CA ALA A 129 -3.85 7.54 1.06
C ALA A 129 -3.36 6.12 0.73
N PRO A 130 -3.39 5.17 1.68
CA PRO A 130 -2.96 3.81 1.42
C PRO A 130 -3.77 3.19 0.28
N LEU A 131 -3.09 2.74 -0.78
CA LEU A 131 -3.71 2.11 -1.95
C LEU A 131 -4.71 1.01 -1.56
N SER A 132 -4.34 0.15 -0.61
CA SER A 132 -5.19 -0.93 -0.09
C SER A 132 -6.54 -0.40 0.43
N ILE A 133 -6.52 0.70 1.18
CA ILE A 133 -7.73 1.30 1.78
C ILE A 133 -8.52 2.08 0.74
N ARG A 134 -7.84 2.74 -0.20
CA ARG A 134 -8.52 3.42 -1.31
C ARG A 134 -9.29 2.43 -2.20
N LEU A 135 -8.72 1.25 -2.46
CA LEU A 135 -9.43 0.18 -3.17
C LEU A 135 -10.68 -0.29 -2.42
N VAL A 136 -10.58 -0.49 -1.09
CA VAL A 136 -11.73 -0.82 -0.24
C VAL A 136 -12.79 0.28 -0.29
N GLN A 137 -12.38 1.54 -0.24
CA GLN A 137 -13.30 2.69 -0.32
C GLN A 137 -14.06 2.72 -1.66
N HIS A 138 -13.38 2.50 -2.79
CA HIS A 138 -14.04 2.41 -4.10
C HIS A 138 -15.00 1.23 -4.18
N ALA A 139 -14.57 0.05 -3.72
CA ALA A 139 -15.38 -1.16 -3.73
C ALA A 139 -16.70 -0.97 -2.96
N ILE A 140 -16.64 -0.29 -1.83
CA ILE A 140 -17.81 -0.09 -0.96
C ILE A 140 -18.73 1.04 -1.45
N ARG A 141 -18.17 2.14 -1.97
CA ARG A 141 -18.96 3.31 -2.39
C ARG A 141 -19.51 3.19 -3.80
N SER A 142 -18.67 2.79 -4.74
CA SER A 142 -18.95 2.88 -6.18
C SER A 142 -18.89 1.53 -6.88
N GLY A 143 -18.47 0.48 -6.19
CA GLY A 143 -18.17 -0.83 -6.77
C GLY A 143 -16.88 -0.83 -7.60
N TRP A 144 -16.56 -1.97 -8.21
CA TRP A 144 -15.32 -2.15 -8.97
C TRP A 144 -15.36 -1.62 -10.40
N ARG A 145 -16.55 -1.54 -11.01
CA ARG A 145 -16.73 -1.14 -12.43
C ARG A 145 -16.02 0.17 -12.78
N PRO A 146 -16.11 1.25 -11.98
CA PRO A 146 -15.45 2.52 -12.32
C PRO A 146 -13.92 2.46 -12.32
N VAL A 147 -13.33 1.47 -11.65
CA VAL A 147 -11.87 1.34 -11.48
C VAL A 147 -11.31 0.09 -12.17
N GLU A 148 -12.09 -0.60 -13.01
CA GLU A 148 -11.70 -1.88 -13.63
C GLU A 148 -10.42 -1.77 -14.48
N GLU A 149 -10.28 -0.71 -15.27
CA GLU A 149 -9.07 -0.47 -16.06
C GLU A 149 -7.84 -0.20 -15.18
N ILE A 150 -8.03 0.42 -14.01
CA ILE A 150 -6.96 0.67 -13.05
C ILE A 150 -6.57 -0.62 -12.33
N LEU A 151 -7.54 -1.49 -12.02
CA LEU A 151 -7.27 -2.80 -11.44
C LEU A 151 -6.35 -3.62 -12.34
N LYS A 152 -6.57 -3.65 -13.66
CA LYS A 152 -5.71 -4.36 -14.62
C LYS A 152 -4.22 -3.95 -14.58
N LEU A 153 -3.90 -2.78 -14.03
CA LEU A 153 -2.53 -2.30 -13.87
C LEU A 153 -1.87 -2.78 -12.56
N LEU A 154 -2.67 -3.34 -11.64
CA LEU A 154 -2.21 -3.89 -10.37
C LEU A 154 -1.84 -5.38 -10.51
N PRO A 155 -0.94 -5.88 -9.65
CA PRO A 155 -0.58 -7.29 -9.67
C PRO A 155 -1.74 -8.21 -9.26
N GLY A 156 -1.85 -9.34 -9.96
CA GLY A 156 -2.74 -10.44 -9.59
C GLY A 156 -4.14 -10.37 -10.22
N PRO A 157 -4.93 -11.44 -10.07
CA PRO A 157 -6.28 -11.50 -10.62
C PRO A 157 -7.27 -10.67 -9.78
N HIS A 158 -8.31 -10.15 -10.44
CA HIS A 158 -9.43 -9.47 -9.79
C HIS A 158 -10.71 -10.27 -10.07
N LEU A 159 -11.41 -10.67 -9.01
CA LEU A 159 -12.59 -11.50 -9.11
C LEU A 159 -13.71 -10.93 -8.23
N GLU A 160 -14.87 -10.72 -8.83
CA GLU A 160 -16.11 -10.49 -8.10
C GLU A 160 -16.98 -11.74 -8.22
N THR A 161 -17.22 -12.43 -7.11
CA THR A 161 -18.12 -13.60 -7.08
C THR A 161 -19.32 -13.30 -6.21
N LYS A 162 -20.51 -13.40 -6.79
CA LYS A 162 -21.77 -13.38 -6.05
C LYS A 162 -22.17 -14.81 -5.77
N ARG A 163 -22.11 -15.23 -4.51
CA ARG A 163 -22.71 -16.49 -4.10
C ARG A 163 -24.23 -16.31 -4.14
N GLY A 164 -24.93 -17.09 -4.98
CA GLY A 164 -26.37 -17.22 -4.88
C GLY A 164 -26.70 -17.62 -3.45
N GLY A 165 -27.62 -16.90 -2.81
CA GLY A 165 -27.95 -17.13 -1.40
C GLY A 165 -28.29 -18.61 -1.16
N PHE A 166 -27.89 -19.13 -0.01
CA PHE A 166 -28.48 -20.36 0.51
C PHE A 166 -29.94 -20.06 0.90
N SER A 167 -30.83 -19.94 -0.09
CA SER A 167 -32.26 -19.75 0.14
C SER A 167 -32.99 -21.05 -0.13
N ASN A 168 -33.32 -21.76 0.95
CA ASN A 168 -34.35 -22.81 0.98
C ASN A 168 -35.78 -22.20 0.92
N SER A 169 -35.94 -21.08 0.22
CA SER A 169 -37.22 -20.38 0.06
C SER A 169 -37.38 -19.98 -1.40
N PRO A 170 -38.48 -20.36 -2.07
CA PRO A 170 -38.68 -20.03 -3.47
C PRO A 170 -39.12 -18.57 -3.63
N SER A 171 -38.82 -18.03 -4.82
CA SER A 171 -39.33 -16.79 -5.44
C SER A 171 -38.88 -15.44 -4.88
N PHE A 172 -38.08 -14.69 -5.64
CA PHE A 172 -38.61 -13.84 -6.72
C PHE A 172 -37.49 -13.56 -7.74
N ASP A 173 -37.78 -13.90 -8.99
CA ASP A 173 -36.91 -13.67 -10.14
C ASP A 173 -36.70 -12.16 -10.41
N THR A 174 -35.64 -11.87 -11.15
CA THR A 174 -35.32 -10.61 -11.84
C THR A 174 -34.91 -9.39 -11.00
N LEU A 175 -33.62 -9.20 -10.75
CA LEU A 175 -33.00 -7.86 -10.76
C LEU A 175 -31.54 -7.93 -11.23
N SER A 176 -31.36 -7.79 -12.55
CA SER A 176 -30.18 -7.18 -13.14
C SER A 176 -30.05 -5.75 -12.60
N GLY A 177 -28.92 -5.44 -11.98
CA GLY A 177 -28.64 -4.10 -11.45
C GLY A 177 -29.10 -3.93 -10.00
N VAL A 178 -28.22 -4.28 -9.05
CA VAL A 178 -28.33 -3.74 -7.69
C VAL A 178 -28.01 -2.25 -7.80
N SER A 179 -29.05 -1.46 -8.01
CA SER A 179 -29.07 -0.06 -7.67
C SER A 179 -28.69 0.05 -6.19
N THR A 180 -27.78 0.97 -5.91
CA THR A 180 -27.27 1.44 -4.61
C THR A 180 -28.38 1.98 -3.69
N SER A 181 -29.41 1.19 -3.44
CA SER A 181 -30.27 1.36 -2.29
C SER A 181 -29.43 0.99 -1.07
N ILE A 182 -29.10 2.02 -0.28
CA ILE A 182 -28.32 1.96 0.96
C ILE A 182 -28.64 0.65 1.68
N ALA A 183 -27.66 -0.25 1.76
CA ALA A 183 -27.82 -1.59 2.31
C ALA A 183 -28.08 -1.54 3.82
N LYS A 184 -29.26 -1.06 4.21
CA LYS A 184 -29.81 -1.25 5.54
C LYS A 184 -30.44 -2.63 5.56
N VAL A 185 -29.97 -3.46 6.47
CA VAL A 185 -30.64 -4.72 6.80
C VAL A 185 -32.06 -4.35 7.28
N PRO A 186 -33.10 -5.16 7.02
CA PRO A 186 -34.48 -4.87 7.45
C PRO A 186 -34.65 -4.47 8.93
N ASP A 187 -33.68 -4.80 9.81
CA ASP A 187 -33.60 -4.38 11.22
C ASP A 187 -33.02 -2.96 11.44
N GLY A 188 -32.90 -2.14 10.39
CA GLY A 188 -32.35 -0.77 10.46
C GLY A 188 -30.84 -0.68 10.67
N ARG A 189 -30.14 -1.80 10.83
CA ARG A 189 -28.68 -1.89 10.99
C ARG A 189 -27.95 -1.72 9.65
N ARG A 190 -26.73 -1.20 9.72
CA ARG A 190 -25.79 -1.16 8.59
C ARG A 190 -25.43 -2.59 8.17
N ALA A 191 -25.27 -2.81 6.87
CA ALA A 191 -24.77 -4.09 6.37
C ALA A 191 -23.31 -4.29 6.80
N LEU A 192 -22.90 -5.53 7.02
CA LEU A 192 -21.56 -5.86 7.52
C LEU A 192 -20.63 -6.26 6.36
N VAL A 193 -19.43 -5.70 6.34
CA VAL A 193 -18.38 -6.01 5.36
C VAL A 193 -17.14 -6.52 6.08
N LEU A 194 -16.71 -7.73 5.74
CA LEU A 194 -15.45 -8.30 6.20
C LEU A 194 -14.33 -7.99 5.20
N VAL A 195 -13.37 -7.18 5.61
CA VAL A 195 -12.15 -6.87 4.85
C VAL A 195 -11.02 -7.77 5.36
N VAL A 196 -10.46 -8.60 4.47
CA VAL A 196 -9.41 -9.57 4.83
C VAL A 196 -8.09 -9.20 4.16
N PHE A 197 -7.05 -8.96 4.98
CA PHE A 197 -5.69 -8.73 4.53
C PHE A 197 -4.87 -10.03 4.60
N ILE A 198 -4.42 -10.52 3.45
CA ILE A 198 -3.54 -11.68 3.37
C ILE A 198 -2.10 -11.19 3.19
N GLY A 199 -1.21 -11.53 4.11
CA GLY A 199 0.19 -11.06 4.14
C GLY A 199 0.43 -9.98 5.21
N GLY A 200 -0.62 -9.37 5.71
CA GLY A 200 -0.60 -8.50 6.90
C GLY A 200 -1.25 -7.15 6.67
N VAL A 201 -1.50 -6.43 7.78
CA VAL A 201 -2.07 -5.07 7.77
C VAL A 201 -1.33 -4.19 8.78
N THR A 202 -1.21 -2.91 8.47
CA THR A 202 -0.60 -1.91 9.34
C THR A 202 -1.63 -1.23 10.25
N PHE A 203 -1.16 -0.62 11.34
CA PHE A 203 -2.03 0.21 12.19
C PHE A 203 -2.58 1.44 11.45
N ALA A 204 -1.82 2.01 10.50
CA ALA A 204 -2.29 3.12 9.68
C ALA A 204 -3.48 2.71 8.80
N GLU A 205 -3.39 1.54 8.15
CA GLU A 205 -4.50 0.97 7.37
C GLU A 205 -5.73 0.67 8.23
N ILE A 206 -5.52 0.10 9.43
CA ILE A 206 -6.61 -0.14 10.39
C ILE A 206 -7.28 1.20 10.79
N SER A 207 -6.49 2.23 11.09
CA SER A 207 -7.00 3.56 11.43
C SER A 207 -7.79 4.19 10.29
N ALA A 208 -7.29 4.08 9.06
CA ALA A 208 -7.98 4.58 7.87
C ALA A 208 -9.33 3.86 7.64
N LEU A 209 -9.40 2.55 7.86
CA LEU A 209 -10.67 1.81 7.78
C LEU A 209 -11.65 2.20 8.88
N ARG A 210 -11.16 2.41 10.11
CA ARG A 210 -11.99 2.92 11.22
C ARG A 210 -12.52 4.31 10.92
N PHE A 211 -11.69 5.19 10.37
CA PHE A 211 -12.10 6.52 9.91
C PHE A 211 -13.19 6.43 8.84
N LEU A 212 -13.02 5.56 7.83
CA LEU A 212 -14.07 5.33 6.82
C LEU A 212 -15.38 4.81 7.41
N SER A 213 -15.30 3.87 8.35
CA SER A 213 -16.48 3.29 9.02
C SER A 213 -17.25 4.31 9.88
N ALA A 214 -16.55 5.32 10.40
CA ALA A 214 -17.12 6.36 11.24
C ALA A 214 -17.84 7.47 10.45
N GLN A 215 -17.64 7.56 9.13
CA GLN A 215 -18.28 8.60 8.32
C GLN A 215 -19.81 8.41 8.28
N GLU A 216 -20.55 9.51 8.38
CA GLU A 216 -22.03 9.48 8.38
C GLU A 216 -22.62 8.91 7.08
N SER A 217 -21.92 9.12 5.95
CA SER A 217 -22.28 8.59 4.63
C SER A 217 -22.02 7.09 4.48
N MET A 218 -21.39 6.44 5.46
CA MET A 218 -21.02 5.03 5.38
C MET A 218 -22.21 4.13 5.71
N ALA A 219 -22.63 3.33 4.73
CA ALA A 219 -23.76 2.40 4.85
C ALA A 219 -23.38 1.06 5.51
N TYR A 220 -22.09 0.83 5.78
CA TYR A 220 -21.56 -0.46 6.19
C TYR A 220 -20.74 -0.39 7.47
N ASP A 221 -20.82 -1.45 8.27
CA ASP A 221 -19.91 -1.69 9.38
C ASP A 221 -18.77 -2.60 8.92
N LEU A 222 -17.52 -2.19 9.21
CA LEU A 222 -16.32 -2.89 8.74
C LEU A 222 -15.74 -3.80 9.83
N ILE A 223 -15.55 -5.07 9.50
CA ILE A 223 -14.71 -5.99 10.27
C ILE A 223 -13.40 -6.21 9.53
N ILE A 224 -12.28 -6.09 10.24
CA ILE A 224 -10.94 -6.26 9.69
C ILE A 224 -10.40 -7.60 10.16
N ALA A 225 -10.06 -8.47 9.22
CA ALA A 225 -9.29 -9.69 9.48
C ALA A 225 -7.94 -9.59 8.79
N THR A 226 -6.92 -10.18 9.40
CA THR A 226 -5.56 -10.17 8.85
C THR A 226 -4.79 -11.41 9.26
N THR A 227 -3.83 -11.83 8.45
CA THR A 227 -2.89 -12.89 8.84
C THR A 227 -1.90 -12.42 9.90
N LYS A 228 -1.52 -11.12 9.90
CA LYS A 228 -0.56 -10.56 10.86
C LYS A 228 -0.66 -9.04 10.90
N ILE A 229 -0.51 -8.44 12.08
CA ILE A 229 -0.25 -6.99 12.17
C ILE A 229 1.23 -6.76 11.89
N VAL A 230 1.55 -5.91 10.91
CA VAL A 230 2.91 -5.67 10.42
C VAL A 230 3.21 -4.18 10.33
N ASN A 231 4.50 -3.85 10.24
CA ASN A 231 5.02 -2.54 9.86
C ASN A 231 6.22 -2.72 8.91
N GLY A 232 6.72 -1.61 8.36
CA GLY A 232 7.83 -1.66 7.40
C GLY A 232 9.09 -2.34 7.93
N ARG A 233 9.41 -2.21 9.22
CA ARG A 233 10.56 -2.89 9.83
C ARG A 233 10.32 -4.39 9.94
N THR A 234 9.22 -4.81 10.55
CA THR A 234 8.91 -6.24 10.72
C THR A 234 8.75 -6.96 9.39
N LEU A 235 8.31 -6.25 8.34
CA LEU A 235 8.21 -6.79 6.98
C LEU A 235 9.61 -7.06 6.41
N VAL A 236 10.52 -6.07 6.45
CA VAL A 236 11.89 -6.25 5.93
C VAL A 236 12.64 -7.33 6.70
N GLU A 237 12.47 -7.40 8.02
CA GLU A 237 13.07 -8.44 8.87
C GLU A 237 12.66 -9.86 8.45
N THR A 238 11.50 -10.07 7.81
CA THR A 238 11.12 -11.40 7.30
C THR A 238 11.95 -11.89 6.12
N PHE A 239 12.63 -10.97 5.41
CA PHE A 239 13.50 -11.30 4.27
C PHE A 239 14.97 -11.44 4.67
N MET A 240 15.31 -11.06 5.91
CA MET A 240 16.65 -11.18 6.46
C MET A 240 16.87 -12.55 7.08
N GLU A 241 18.03 -13.14 6.83
CA GLU A 241 18.43 -14.37 7.51
C GLU A 241 18.78 -14.05 8.97
N LYS A 242 18.35 -14.93 9.88
CA LYS A 242 18.83 -14.89 11.26
C LYS A 242 20.24 -15.46 11.24
N LEU A 243 21.25 -14.59 11.28
CA LEU A 243 22.62 -14.99 11.55
C LEU A 243 22.63 -15.56 12.97
N GLY A 244 22.83 -16.87 13.07
CA GLY A 244 22.94 -17.61 14.33
C GLY A 244 24.28 -17.40 15.01
#